data_AF-A0A965PDR4-F1
#
_entry.id   AF-A0A965PDR4-F1
#
_cell.length_a   1.000
_cell.length_b   1.000
_cell.length_c   1.000
_cell.angle_alpha   90.00
_cell.angle_beta   90.00
_cell.angle_gamma   90.00
#
_symmetry.space_group_name_H-M   'P 1'
#
loop_
_entity.id
_entity.type
_entity.pdbx_description
1 polymer ?
#
loop_
_entity_poly.entity_id
_entity_poly.type
_entity_poly.pdbx_seq_one_letter_code
_entity_poly.pdbx_strand_id
1 'polypeptide(L)'
;MTVKAVNFSILNNGLGAVNPGGGQVMVVAGVSSSGTANTLVESANPADFVSAFGYGPAVEAAGYIANTSGNPVVLVKAATTTSGTNSAVTFTGTGSSVITLTGTPYDTYYGVVSVVTGGTVGTAGIQLAVSVDAARTVWSTVNLGTATTYAVPNTGLTLNLGAGTMVAGDTYTWVSTEPKWSTATLTSALGALLASTTAFKNLHIVGDVNASEAAVVDAQMTVLTNKKRFSRALTNARDAVWGGTSTETSAQWQASIIADFASFQSDRVSVSAGDYNVISPYTQTQYRRPLSWVAAARDAQTLVGQDISAVALGSIKALAQPTIADGFIYYDAEATPALDSARFLTAQLLFGLPGWYITNSNMMAAPGTDFTILPYCEVVDEACYTAYLHQRGERHRHPRKPRARRGLIGARYGCHLPARQR
;
A
#
# COMPACT_ATOMS: atom_id res chain seq x y z
N MET A 1 -4.94 10.37 46.82
CA MET A 1 -4.79 9.45 45.67
C MET A 1 -6.00 9.62 44.78
N THR A 2 -5.82 10.19 43.59
CA THR A 2 -6.89 10.39 42.62
C THR A 2 -7.13 9.07 41.89
N VAL A 3 -8.31 8.49 42.03
CA VAL A 3 -8.68 7.25 41.32
C VAL A 3 -8.79 7.58 39.84
N LYS A 4 -8.06 6.85 38.97
CA LYS A 4 -8.22 6.96 37.52
C LYS A 4 -9.62 6.45 37.14
N ALA A 5 -10.44 7.31 36.55
CA ALA A 5 -11.73 6.92 36.01
C ALA A 5 -11.55 6.05 34.77
N VAL A 6 -12.30 4.94 34.69
CA VAL A 6 -12.42 4.11 33.49
C VAL A 6 -13.73 4.49 32.81
N ASN A 7 -13.64 5.02 31.59
CA ASN A 7 -14.80 5.35 30.77
C ASN A 7 -15.09 4.18 29.83
N PHE A 8 -16.35 3.75 29.77
CA PHE A 8 -16.82 2.78 28.79
C PHE A 8 -17.70 3.49 27.75
N SER A 9 -17.40 3.31 26.47
CA SER A 9 -18.28 3.70 25.37
C SER A 9 -18.80 2.43 24.69
N ILE A 10 -20.12 2.26 24.66
CA ILE A 10 -20.78 1.17 23.94
C ILE A 10 -21.24 1.73 22.60
N LEU A 11 -20.69 1.21 21.50
CA LEU A 11 -21.09 1.57 20.14
C LEU A 11 -22.34 0.78 19.74
N ASN A 12 -23.31 1.44 19.10
CA ASN A 12 -24.47 0.78 18.48
C ASN A 12 -24.23 0.63 16.96
N ASN A 13 -24.78 -0.42 16.32
CA ASN A 13 -24.53 -0.85 14.92
C ASN A 13 -23.25 -1.69 14.63
N GLY A 14 -22.72 -2.43 15.61
CA GLY A 14 -21.56 -3.33 15.42
C GLY A 14 -21.87 -4.78 15.01
N LEU A 15 -23.12 -5.12 14.66
CA LEU A 15 -23.50 -6.50 14.32
C LEU A 15 -22.89 -6.90 12.97
N GLY A 16 -21.83 -7.70 12.99
CA GLY A 16 -21.02 -8.05 11.82
C GLY A 16 -19.66 -7.35 11.75
N ALA A 17 -19.36 -6.43 12.67
CA ALA A 17 -18.01 -5.92 12.86
C ALA A 17 -17.18 -7.00 13.57
N VAL A 18 -16.20 -7.56 12.85
CA VAL A 18 -15.12 -8.34 13.46
C VAL A 18 -14.40 -7.40 14.44
N ASN A 19 -14.04 -7.88 15.64
CA ASN A 19 -13.18 -7.09 16.52
C ASN A 19 -11.96 -6.59 15.72
N PRO A 20 -11.68 -5.27 15.67
CA PRO A 20 -10.38 -4.83 15.19
C PRO A 20 -9.33 -5.44 16.14
N GLY A 21 -8.50 -6.35 15.62
CA GLY A 21 -7.42 -6.97 16.42
C GLY A 21 -7.26 -8.49 16.33
N GLY A 22 -7.93 -9.19 15.40
CA GLY A 22 -7.66 -10.62 15.15
C GLY A 22 -6.93 -10.94 13.85
N GLY A 23 -6.98 -10.04 12.86
CA GLY A 23 -6.36 -10.24 11.55
C GLY A 23 -4.93 -9.71 11.47
N GLN A 24 -4.29 -9.94 10.33
CA GLN A 24 -2.89 -9.55 10.12
C GLN A 24 -2.79 -8.05 9.86
N VAL A 25 -2.02 -7.36 10.70
CA VAL A 25 -1.80 -5.92 10.58
C VAL A 25 -0.77 -5.64 9.50
N MET A 26 -1.13 -4.80 8.53
CA MET A 26 -0.22 -4.28 7.53
C MET A 26 0.28 -2.90 7.94
N VAL A 27 1.56 -2.63 7.68
CA VAL A 27 2.11 -1.28 7.79
C VAL A 27 2.08 -0.63 6.41
N VAL A 28 1.71 0.63 6.34
CA VAL A 28 1.81 1.47 5.16
C VAL A 28 2.77 2.61 5.48
N ALA A 29 3.81 2.78 4.68
CA ALA A 29 4.76 3.89 4.82
C ALA A 29 4.78 4.71 3.53
N GLY A 30 4.57 6.02 3.64
CA GLY A 30 4.60 6.91 2.49
C GLY A 30 4.25 8.35 2.84
N VAL A 31 4.01 9.17 1.82
CA VAL A 31 3.72 10.60 1.99
C VAL A 31 2.22 10.90 2.05
N SER A 32 1.89 12.07 2.60
CA SER A 32 0.54 12.62 2.68
C SER A 32 0.61 14.14 2.75
N SER A 33 -0.52 14.83 2.56
CA SER A 33 -0.59 16.29 2.49
C SER A 33 -0.54 16.98 3.85
N SER A 34 -0.83 16.28 4.95
CA SER A 34 -0.85 16.83 6.30
C SER A 34 -0.29 15.87 7.34
N GLY A 35 -0.28 16.31 8.60
CA GLY A 35 0.20 15.58 9.77
C GLY A 35 1.71 15.60 9.96
N THR A 36 2.16 15.17 11.13
CA THR A 36 3.57 15.23 11.53
C THR A 36 4.33 14.04 10.96
N ALA A 37 5.45 14.28 10.29
CA ALA A 37 6.31 13.19 9.80
C ALA A 37 6.84 12.32 10.94
N ASN A 38 7.14 11.05 10.65
CA ASN A 38 7.62 10.04 11.60
C ASN A 38 6.64 9.75 12.75
N THR A 39 5.35 9.98 12.52
CA THR A 39 4.28 9.58 13.44
C THR A 39 3.42 8.49 12.82
N LEU A 40 2.74 7.74 13.69
CA LEU A 40 1.97 6.56 13.33
C LEU A 40 0.51 6.74 13.73
N VAL A 41 -0.39 6.24 12.90
CA VAL A 41 -1.79 5.99 13.26
C VAL A 41 -2.14 4.56 12.92
N GLU A 42 -2.71 3.85 13.89
CA GLU A 42 -3.26 2.51 13.70
C GLU A 42 -4.78 2.60 13.76
N SER A 43 -5.45 2.20 12.68
CA SER A 43 -6.91 2.14 12.64
C SER A 43 -7.40 1.12 11.62
N ALA A 44 -8.63 0.65 11.80
CA ALA A 44 -9.38 -0.10 10.79
C ALA A 44 -10.40 0.79 10.05
N ASN A 45 -10.60 2.04 10.48
CA ASN A 45 -11.51 3.00 9.88
C ASN A 45 -10.74 3.95 8.96
N PRO A 46 -11.02 3.96 7.64
CA PRO A 46 -10.35 4.86 6.70
C PRO A 46 -10.39 6.34 7.12
N ALA A 47 -11.49 6.81 7.72
CA ALA A 47 -11.65 8.20 8.11
C ALA A 47 -10.61 8.70 9.12
N ASP A 48 -10.05 7.80 9.94
CA ASP A 48 -9.04 8.15 10.94
C ASP A 48 -7.71 8.53 10.28
N PHE A 49 -7.36 7.90 9.15
CA PHE A 49 -6.16 8.24 8.40
C PHE A 49 -6.26 9.64 7.78
N VAL A 50 -7.44 9.99 7.24
CA VAL A 50 -7.68 11.33 6.69
C VAL A 50 -7.61 12.40 7.77
N SER A 51 -8.23 12.14 8.92
CA SER A 51 -8.19 13.04 10.08
C SER A 51 -6.76 13.31 10.56
N ALA A 52 -5.91 12.27 10.58
CA ALA A 52 -4.54 12.39 11.07
C ALA A 52 -3.55 12.98 10.05
N PHE A 53 -3.70 12.64 8.78
CA PHE A 53 -2.67 12.84 7.76
C PHE A 53 -3.14 13.56 6.49
N GLY A 54 -4.41 13.96 6.41
CA GLY A 54 -4.99 14.63 5.26
C GLY A 54 -5.22 13.67 4.09
N TYR A 55 -4.72 14.01 2.91
CA TYR A 55 -4.92 13.25 1.68
C TYR A 55 -3.58 12.86 1.05
N GLY A 56 -3.61 11.96 0.06
CA GLY A 56 -2.44 11.56 -0.70
C GLY A 56 -2.19 10.07 -0.65
N PRO A 57 -1.12 9.59 -1.31
CA PRO A 57 -1.03 8.20 -1.72
C PRO A 57 -0.96 7.24 -0.53
N ALA A 58 -0.28 7.59 0.57
CA ALA A 58 -0.21 6.71 1.74
C ALA A 58 -1.53 6.62 2.50
N VAL A 59 -2.33 7.69 2.53
CA VAL A 59 -3.66 7.70 3.16
C VAL A 59 -4.66 6.91 2.32
N GLU A 60 -4.59 7.05 1.00
CA GLU A 60 -5.35 6.25 0.04
C GLU A 60 -5.03 4.76 0.18
N ALA A 61 -3.75 4.39 0.20
CA ALA A 61 -3.33 3.00 0.37
C ALA A 61 -3.78 2.40 1.71
N ALA A 62 -3.57 3.12 2.82
CA ALA A 62 -3.95 2.64 4.14
C ALA A 62 -5.47 2.48 4.29
N GLY A 63 -6.25 3.46 3.80
CA GLY A 63 -7.70 3.37 3.77
C GLY A 63 -8.19 2.22 2.90
N TYR A 64 -7.58 2.02 1.73
CA TYR A 64 -7.95 0.96 0.81
C TYR A 64 -7.70 -0.43 1.43
N ILE A 65 -6.51 -0.64 2.03
CA ILE A 65 -6.16 -1.90 2.70
C ILE A 65 -7.10 -2.14 3.89
N ALA A 66 -7.36 -1.13 4.74
CA ALA A 66 -8.25 -1.27 5.89
C ALA A 66 -9.69 -1.61 5.47
N ASN A 67 -10.22 -0.91 4.46
CA ASN A 67 -11.57 -1.13 3.96
C ASN A 67 -11.75 -2.50 3.28
N THR A 68 -10.74 -2.95 2.54
CA THR A 68 -10.81 -4.22 1.80
C THR A 68 -10.55 -5.42 2.71
N SER A 69 -9.56 -5.32 3.60
CA SER A 69 -9.20 -6.43 4.50
C SER A 69 -10.11 -6.55 5.72
N GLY A 70 -10.71 -5.45 6.18
CA GLY A 70 -11.40 -5.36 7.46
C GLY A 70 -10.46 -5.38 8.68
N ASN A 71 -9.14 -5.36 8.46
CA ASN A 71 -8.13 -5.44 9.51
C ASN A 71 -7.52 -4.06 9.81
N PRO A 72 -7.00 -3.85 11.04
CA PRO A 72 -6.25 -2.64 11.35
C PRO A 72 -5.02 -2.48 10.45
N VAL A 73 -4.76 -1.24 10.04
CA VAL A 73 -3.59 -0.84 9.27
C VAL A 73 -2.84 0.24 10.06
N VAL A 74 -1.52 0.14 10.03
CA VAL A 74 -0.61 1.11 10.66
C VAL A 74 -0.04 2.00 9.57
N LEU A 75 -0.51 3.24 9.50
CA LEU A 75 0.04 4.24 8.59
C LEU A 75 1.16 5.01 9.28
N VAL A 76 2.34 5.02 8.66
CA VAL A 76 3.52 5.78 9.09
C VAL A 76 3.83 6.85 8.05
N LYS A 77 3.77 8.11 8.46
CA LYS A 77 4.04 9.22 7.55
C LYS A 77 5.53 9.43 7.35
N ALA A 78 6.01 9.25 6.12
CA ALA A 78 7.30 9.78 5.67
C ALA A 78 7.18 11.28 5.33
N ALA A 79 8.27 12.02 5.55
CA ALA A 79 8.32 13.42 5.13
C ALA A 79 8.43 13.50 3.60
N THR A 80 7.60 14.38 3.02
CA THR A 80 7.65 14.72 1.60
C THR A 80 8.93 15.49 1.31
N THR A 81 9.71 15.01 0.35
CA THR A 81 10.95 15.68 -0.09
C THR A 81 10.78 16.28 -1.48
N THR A 82 10.09 15.56 -2.37
CA THR A 82 9.75 16.03 -3.72
C THR A 82 8.26 16.30 -3.77
N SER A 83 7.89 17.55 -4.04
CA SER A 83 6.49 17.92 -4.27
C SER A 83 6.00 17.33 -5.59
N GLY A 84 4.72 16.94 -5.62
CA GLY A 84 4.06 16.61 -6.88
C GLY A 84 3.99 17.80 -7.82
N THR A 85 3.85 17.55 -9.11
CA THR A 85 3.85 18.58 -10.16
C THR A 85 2.71 18.36 -11.14
N ASN A 86 2.28 19.43 -11.82
CA ASN A 86 1.25 19.36 -12.85
C ASN A 86 1.89 19.55 -14.23
N SER A 87 1.41 18.81 -15.22
CA SER A 87 1.68 19.11 -16.63
C SER A 87 1.02 20.43 -17.05
N ALA A 88 1.39 20.92 -18.23
CA ALA A 88 0.58 21.93 -18.90
C ALA A 88 -0.85 21.40 -19.15
N VAL A 89 -1.82 22.30 -19.10
CA VAL A 89 -3.21 21.99 -19.44
C VAL A 89 -3.35 21.95 -20.96
N THR A 90 -3.93 20.88 -21.49
CA THR A 90 -4.23 20.74 -22.92
C THR A 90 -5.71 21.03 -23.15
N PHE A 91 -6.00 21.97 -24.05
CA PHE A 91 -7.35 22.36 -24.42
C PHE A 91 -7.77 21.68 -25.73
N THR A 92 -8.98 21.15 -25.77
CA THR A 92 -9.65 20.68 -27.00
C THR A 92 -11.06 21.26 -27.05
N GLY A 93 -11.33 22.10 -28.03
CA GLY A 93 -12.62 22.79 -28.13
C GLY A 93 -12.59 24.03 -29.02
N THR A 94 -13.62 24.86 -28.90
CA THR A 94 -13.82 26.09 -29.68
C THR A 94 -13.93 27.35 -28.83
N GLY A 95 -14.05 27.21 -27.50
CA GLY A 95 -13.91 28.32 -26.56
C GLY A 95 -12.57 29.04 -26.66
N SER A 96 -12.55 30.26 -26.11
CA SER A 96 -11.37 31.14 -26.07
C SER A 96 -10.73 31.27 -24.69
N SER A 97 -11.40 30.76 -23.64
CA SER A 97 -10.85 30.73 -22.29
C SER A 97 -9.65 29.79 -22.19
N VAL A 98 -8.67 30.18 -21.39
CA VAL A 98 -7.50 29.36 -21.07
C VAL A 98 -7.57 28.96 -19.61
N ILE A 99 -7.55 27.65 -19.32
CA ILE A 99 -7.44 27.15 -17.95
C ILE A 99 -5.97 26.89 -17.62
N THR A 100 -5.53 27.39 -16.47
CA THR A 100 -4.22 27.06 -15.87
C THR A 100 -4.41 26.45 -14.48
N LEU A 101 -3.37 25.77 -13.98
CA LEU A 101 -3.38 25.12 -12.67
C LEU A 101 -2.43 25.83 -11.70
N THR A 102 -2.86 25.93 -10.46
CA THR A 102 -2.02 26.35 -9.33
C THR A 102 -2.19 25.40 -8.15
N GLY A 103 -1.22 25.42 -7.24
CA GLY A 103 -1.15 24.51 -6.10
C GLY A 103 -0.28 23.29 -6.36
N THR A 104 -0.09 22.48 -5.32
CA THR A 104 0.71 21.27 -5.35
C THR A 104 -0.21 20.06 -5.22
N PRO A 105 -0.22 19.14 -6.19
CA PRO A 105 -1.08 17.96 -6.13
C PRO A 105 -0.72 17.09 -4.93
N TYR A 106 -1.74 16.58 -4.26
CA TYR A 106 -1.58 15.65 -3.14
C TYR A 106 -1.34 14.20 -3.59
N ASP A 107 -1.64 13.88 -4.85
CA ASP A 107 -1.59 12.54 -5.43
C ASP A 107 -1.46 12.62 -6.97
N THR A 108 -1.33 11.48 -7.62
CA THR A 108 -1.41 11.34 -9.08
C THR A 108 -2.86 11.55 -9.54
N TYR A 109 -3.06 12.50 -10.46
CA TYR A 109 -4.38 12.81 -11.02
C TYR A 109 -4.33 12.86 -12.53
N TYR A 110 -5.34 12.26 -13.17
CA TYR A 110 -5.59 12.40 -14.60
C TYR A 110 -6.80 13.31 -14.76
N GLY A 111 -6.54 14.61 -14.77
CA GLY A 111 -7.58 15.62 -14.71
C GLY A 111 -8.31 15.82 -16.03
N VAL A 112 -9.63 15.92 -15.97
CA VAL A 112 -10.47 16.31 -17.10
C VAL A 112 -11.53 17.30 -16.60
N VAL A 113 -11.59 18.47 -17.21
CA VAL A 113 -12.67 19.44 -17.03
C VAL A 113 -13.46 19.49 -18.32
N SER A 114 -14.73 19.11 -18.25
CA SER A 114 -15.68 19.16 -19.35
C SER A 114 -16.67 20.29 -19.13
N VAL A 115 -16.81 21.18 -20.12
CA VAL A 115 -17.79 22.27 -20.05
C VAL A 115 -19.17 21.71 -20.39
N VAL A 116 -20.05 21.64 -19.39
CA VAL A 116 -21.42 21.14 -19.55
C VAL A 116 -22.33 22.23 -20.11
N THR A 117 -22.19 23.45 -19.61
CA THR A 117 -22.89 24.63 -20.12
C THR A 117 -21.88 25.73 -20.37
N GLY A 118 -21.85 26.22 -21.61
CA GLY A 118 -20.96 27.28 -22.05
C GLY A 118 -21.40 28.66 -21.55
N GLY A 119 -20.50 29.63 -21.69
CA GLY A 119 -20.72 31.02 -21.27
C GLY A 119 -19.44 31.84 -21.34
N THR A 120 -19.49 33.05 -20.77
CA THR A 120 -18.30 33.92 -20.64
C THR A 120 -17.80 33.86 -19.20
N VAL A 121 -16.50 33.60 -19.00
CA VAL A 121 -15.88 33.57 -17.67
C VAL A 121 -16.10 34.92 -16.97
N GLY A 122 -16.49 34.89 -15.70
CA GLY A 122 -16.90 36.08 -14.94
C GLY A 122 -18.40 36.39 -14.99
N THR A 123 -19.17 35.68 -15.82
CA THR A 123 -20.63 35.80 -15.91
C THR A 123 -21.31 34.49 -15.49
N ALA A 124 -22.43 34.61 -14.79
CA ALA A 124 -23.23 33.45 -14.38
C ALA A 124 -23.74 32.64 -15.59
N GLY A 125 -23.78 31.32 -15.45
CA GLY A 125 -24.34 30.40 -16.43
C GLY A 125 -23.43 29.24 -16.84
N ILE A 126 -22.13 29.33 -16.55
CA ILE A 126 -21.18 28.25 -16.83
C ILE A 126 -21.38 27.09 -15.84
N GLN A 127 -21.44 25.88 -16.37
CA GLN A 127 -21.37 24.64 -15.59
C GLN A 127 -20.19 23.78 -16.05
N LEU A 128 -19.41 23.29 -15.10
CA LEU A 128 -18.25 22.42 -15.32
C LEU A 128 -18.47 21.06 -14.67
N ALA A 129 -18.11 19.98 -15.37
CA ALA A 129 -17.90 18.67 -14.78
C ALA A 129 -16.39 18.44 -14.65
N VAL A 130 -15.92 18.18 -13.43
CA VAL A 130 -14.50 17.91 -13.14
C VAL A 130 -14.35 16.43 -12.82
N SER A 131 -13.29 15.82 -13.33
CA SER A 131 -12.82 14.47 -13.02
C SER A 131 -11.32 14.52 -12.73
N VAL A 132 -10.86 13.62 -11.87
CA VAL A 132 -9.43 13.44 -11.53
C VAL A 132 -8.92 12.04 -11.92
N ASP A 133 -9.75 11.26 -12.61
CA ASP A 133 -9.51 9.87 -12.98
C ASP A 133 -9.75 9.62 -14.47
N ALA A 134 -9.30 10.53 -15.33
CA ALA A 134 -9.42 10.44 -16.78
C ALA A 134 -10.90 10.32 -17.25
N ALA A 135 -11.78 11.11 -16.62
CA ALA A 135 -13.22 11.14 -16.90
C ALA A 135 -13.98 9.82 -16.60
N ARG A 136 -13.39 8.88 -15.87
CA ARG A 136 -14.07 7.64 -15.46
C ARG A 136 -15.18 7.90 -14.43
N THR A 137 -14.96 8.86 -13.53
CA THR A 137 -15.98 9.34 -12.60
C THR A 137 -16.10 10.85 -12.63
N VAL A 138 -17.30 11.36 -12.33
CA VAL A 138 -17.51 12.80 -12.11
C VAL A 138 -17.18 13.09 -10.66
N TRP A 139 -16.08 13.80 -10.44
CA TRP A 139 -15.63 14.26 -9.12
C TRP A 139 -16.57 15.33 -8.56
N SER A 140 -16.92 16.31 -9.40
CA SER A 140 -17.81 17.39 -9.02
C SER A 140 -18.46 18.03 -10.24
N THR A 141 -19.75 18.33 -10.15
CA THR A 141 -20.43 19.24 -11.08
C THR A 141 -20.56 20.60 -10.41
N VAL A 142 -20.03 21.63 -11.04
CA VAL A 142 -19.84 22.96 -10.46
C VAL A 142 -20.62 23.98 -11.29
N ASN A 143 -21.51 24.72 -10.64
CA ASN A 143 -22.07 25.94 -11.19
C ASN A 143 -21.11 27.09 -10.86
N LEU A 144 -20.41 27.60 -11.86
CA LEU A 144 -19.30 28.54 -11.66
C LEU A 144 -19.78 29.92 -11.16
N GLY A 145 -21.01 30.30 -11.47
CA GLY A 145 -21.51 31.65 -11.20
C GLY A 145 -20.61 32.69 -11.89
N THR A 146 -20.19 33.72 -11.16
CA THR A 146 -19.23 34.73 -11.67
C THR A 146 -17.78 34.43 -11.28
N ALA A 147 -17.49 33.26 -10.71
CA ALA A 147 -16.15 32.91 -10.26
C ALA A 147 -15.20 32.72 -11.47
N THR A 148 -13.94 33.07 -11.27
CA THR A 148 -12.86 32.86 -12.25
C THR A 148 -11.87 31.79 -11.79
N THR A 149 -12.15 31.14 -10.66
CA THR A 149 -11.32 30.09 -10.09
C THR A 149 -12.18 28.99 -9.51
N TYR A 150 -11.70 27.76 -9.52
CA TYR A 150 -12.32 26.64 -8.83
C TYR A 150 -11.27 25.81 -8.10
N ALA A 151 -11.33 25.78 -6.77
CA ALA A 151 -10.53 24.86 -5.97
C ALA A 151 -11.12 23.46 -6.11
N VAL A 152 -10.34 22.51 -6.63
CA VAL A 152 -10.75 21.11 -6.72
C VAL A 152 -10.58 20.51 -5.33
N PRO A 153 -11.67 20.16 -4.62
CA PRO A 153 -11.58 19.76 -3.22
C PRO A 153 -10.61 18.61 -3.02
N ASN A 154 -9.85 18.61 -1.92
CA ASN A 154 -8.99 17.51 -1.46
C ASN A 154 -7.85 17.09 -2.42
N THR A 155 -7.57 17.85 -3.47
CA THR A 155 -6.48 17.55 -4.41
C THR A 155 -5.26 18.45 -4.28
N GLY A 156 -5.41 19.58 -3.58
CA GLY A 156 -4.37 20.63 -3.53
C GLY A 156 -4.30 21.49 -4.79
N LEU A 157 -5.24 21.31 -5.74
CA LEU A 157 -5.26 22.00 -7.03
C LEU A 157 -6.35 23.07 -7.09
N THR A 158 -6.02 24.17 -7.76
CA THR A 158 -6.98 25.22 -8.14
C THR A 158 -6.91 25.47 -9.64
N LEU A 159 -8.07 25.38 -10.30
CA LEU A 159 -8.26 25.79 -11.68
C LEU A 159 -8.38 27.32 -11.74
N ASN A 160 -7.58 27.96 -12.57
CA ASN A 160 -7.68 29.39 -12.86
C ASN A 160 -8.19 29.57 -14.28
N LEU A 161 -9.36 30.16 -14.42
CA LEU A 161 -10.02 30.39 -15.70
C LEU A 161 -9.67 31.78 -16.21
N GLY A 162 -8.98 31.83 -17.35
CA GLY A 162 -8.69 33.07 -18.06
C GLY A 162 -9.96 33.73 -18.60
N ALA A 163 -9.86 35.04 -18.87
CA ALA A 163 -10.94 35.74 -19.56
C ALA A 163 -11.20 35.10 -20.93
N GLY A 164 -12.48 34.94 -21.28
CA GLY A 164 -12.88 34.35 -22.56
C GLY A 164 -14.19 33.59 -22.46
N THR A 165 -14.56 32.97 -23.57
CA THR A 165 -15.75 32.12 -23.69
C THR A 165 -15.37 30.66 -23.49
N MET A 166 -16.28 29.90 -22.89
CA MET A 166 -16.24 28.44 -22.83
C MET A 166 -17.46 27.91 -23.56
N VAL A 167 -17.28 26.90 -24.40
CA VAL A 167 -18.35 26.31 -25.21
C VAL A 167 -18.70 24.94 -24.64
N ALA A 168 -19.98 24.58 -24.64
CA ALA A 168 -20.38 23.25 -24.19
C ALA A 168 -19.69 22.16 -25.03
N GLY A 169 -19.11 21.17 -24.36
CA GLY A 169 -18.28 20.12 -24.98
C GLY A 169 -16.78 20.42 -25.04
N ASP A 170 -16.35 21.65 -24.70
CA ASP A 170 -14.93 21.97 -24.51
C ASP A 170 -14.33 21.11 -23.39
N THR A 171 -13.09 20.64 -23.58
CA THR A 171 -12.37 19.84 -22.59
C THR A 171 -10.98 20.39 -22.30
N TYR A 172 -10.59 20.33 -21.03
CA TYR A 172 -9.26 20.70 -20.55
C TYR A 172 -8.67 19.53 -19.76
N THR A 173 -7.51 19.04 -20.16
CA THR A 173 -6.88 17.86 -19.57
C THR A 173 -5.48 18.15 -19.03
N TRP A 174 -5.09 17.46 -17.97
CA TRP A 174 -3.75 17.53 -17.40
C TRP A 174 -3.40 16.24 -16.67
N VAL A 175 -2.11 16.06 -16.40
CA VAL A 175 -1.60 14.99 -15.55
C VAL A 175 -0.88 15.62 -14.36
N SER A 176 -1.14 15.09 -13.17
CA SER A 176 -0.45 15.45 -11.94
C SER A 176 0.41 14.26 -11.50
N THR A 177 1.63 14.51 -11.05
CA THR A 177 2.49 13.51 -10.42
C THR A 177 2.30 13.54 -8.90
N GLU A 178 2.32 12.37 -8.26
CA GLU A 178 2.28 12.29 -6.81
C GLU A 178 3.54 12.87 -6.13
N PRO A 179 3.41 13.41 -4.90
CA PRO A 179 4.57 13.74 -4.08
C PRO A 179 5.36 12.49 -3.68
N LYS A 180 6.66 12.65 -3.42
CA LYS A 180 7.55 11.53 -3.05
C LYS A 180 8.44 11.85 -1.85
N TRP A 181 8.72 10.81 -1.06
CA TRP A 181 9.72 10.83 0.00
C TRP A 181 11.14 10.75 -0.59
N SER A 182 12.16 10.86 0.27
CA SER A 182 13.54 10.51 -0.05
C SER A 182 13.96 9.30 0.75
N THR A 183 14.98 8.56 0.33
CA THR A 183 15.47 7.38 1.07
C THR A 183 15.81 7.68 2.54
N ALA A 184 16.28 8.90 2.83
CA ALA A 184 16.54 9.37 4.19
C ALA A 184 15.25 9.60 5.01
N THR A 185 14.24 10.22 4.41
CA THR A 185 12.96 10.47 5.10
C THR A 185 12.14 9.20 5.26
N LEU A 186 12.22 8.26 4.32
CA LEU A 186 11.67 6.92 4.46
C LEU A 186 12.34 6.14 5.60
N THR A 187 13.68 6.15 5.65
CA THR A 187 14.44 5.52 6.74
C THR A 187 14.05 6.09 8.11
N SER A 188 13.82 7.40 8.20
CA SER A 188 13.35 8.05 9.44
C SER A 188 11.96 7.56 9.86
N ALA A 189 11.04 7.41 8.91
CA ALA A 189 9.70 6.88 9.17
C ALA A 189 9.75 5.43 9.65
N LEU A 190 10.54 4.58 8.99
CA LEU A 190 10.74 3.18 9.41
C LEU A 190 11.47 3.08 10.76
N GLY A 191 12.32 4.05 11.11
CA GLY A 191 12.88 4.20 12.44
C GLY A 191 11.82 4.47 13.52
N ALA A 192 10.82 5.29 13.23
CA ALA A 192 9.70 5.52 14.14
C ALA A 192 8.81 4.27 14.29
N LEU A 193 8.58 3.53 13.20
CA LEU A 193 7.92 2.23 13.26
C LEU A 193 8.68 1.23 14.14
N LEU A 194 9.99 1.17 14.01
CA LEU A 194 10.81 0.27 14.82
C LEU A 194 10.75 0.61 16.31
N ALA A 195 10.63 1.90 16.64
CA ALA A 195 10.49 2.40 18.01
C ALA A 195 9.09 2.17 18.62
N SER A 196 8.05 1.93 17.79
CA SER A 196 6.70 1.62 18.26
C SER A 196 6.64 0.23 18.90
N THR A 197 5.54 -0.15 19.57
CA THR A 197 5.33 -1.53 20.04
C THR A 197 4.43 -2.35 19.12
N THR A 198 4.06 -1.80 17.97
CA THR A 198 3.06 -2.42 17.09
C THR A 198 3.62 -3.66 16.42
N ALA A 199 2.88 -4.76 16.53
CA ALA A 199 3.14 -5.98 15.77
C ALA A 199 2.46 -5.87 14.41
N PHE A 200 3.15 -6.33 13.37
CA PHE A 200 2.65 -6.30 12.01
C PHE A 200 3.23 -7.47 11.22
N LYS A 201 2.55 -7.84 10.15
CA LYS A 201 2.98 -8.92 9.24
C LYS A 201 4.02 -8.39 8.25
N ASN A 202 3.60 -7.52 7.34
CA ASN A 202 4.41 -6.99 6.27
C ASN A 202 4.23 -5.48 6.14
N LEU A 203 5.14 -4.83 5.41
CA LEU A 203 5.12 -3.42 5.10
C LEU A 203 4.76 -3.22 3.64
N HIS A 204 3.95 -2.23 3.35
CA HIS A 204 3.75 -1.66 2.03
C HIS A 204 4.45 -0.30 2.00
N ILE A 205 5.41 -0.13 1.09
CA ILE A 205 6.04 1.16 0.82
C ILE A 205 5.30 1.82 -0.34
N VAL A 206 4.65 2.95 -0.04
CA VAL A 206 3.86 3.71 -1.01
C VAL A 206 4.72 4.78 -1.66
N GLY A 207 4.65 4.84 -2.98
CA GLY A 207 5.53 5.61 -3.84
C GLY A 207 6.42 4.66 -4.64
N ASP A 208 6.56 4.94 -5.93
CA ASP A 208 7.39 4.12 -6.81
C ASP A 208 8.83 4.01 -6.30
N VAL A 209 9.47 2.87 -6.56
CA VAL A 209 10.87 2.65 -6.25
C VAL A 209 11.63 2.30 -7.52
N ASN A 210 12.83 2.85 -7.66
CA ASN A 210 13.86 2.28 -8.52
C ASN A 210 14.70 1.24 -7.75
N ALA A 211 15.59 0.53 -8.44
CA ALA A 211 16.43 -0.50 -7.82
C ALA A 211 17.30 0.01 -6.66
N SER A 212 17.78 1.25 -6.73
CA SER A 212 18.59 1.85 -5.65
C SER A 212 17.78 2.18 -4.40
N GLU A 213 16.54 2.65 -4.58
CA GLU A 213 15.60 2.91 -3.49
C GLU A 213 15.12 1.59 -2.86
N ALA A 214 14.87 0.56 -3.68
CA ALA A 214 14.53 -0.78 -3.22
C ALA A 214 15.66 -1.41 -2.38
N ALA A 215 16.94 -1.15 -2.73
CA ALA A 215 18.08 -1.57 -1.91
C ALA A 215 18.12 -0.89 -0.54
N VAL A 216 17.65 0.35 -0.42
CA VAL A 216 17.49 1.00 0.89
C VAL A 216 16.38 0.35 1.69
N VAL A 217 15.26 -0.01 1.05
CA VAL A 217 14.17 -0.76 1.71
C VAL A 217 14.70 -2.10 2.22
N ASP A 218 15.43 -2.86 1.41
CA ASP A 218 16.06 -4.12 1.81
C ASP A 218 16.98 -3.98 3.04
N ALA A 219 17.81 -2.93 3.06
CA ALA A 219 18.65 -2.62 4.22
C ALA A 219 17.81 -2.37 5.48
N GLN A 220 16.67 -1.67 5.38
CA GLN A 220 15.77 -1.46 6.51
C GLN A 220 15.05 -2.75 6.94
N MET A 221 14.70 -3.65 6.01
CA MET A 221 14.16 -4.97 6.35
C MET A 221 15.17 -5.83 7.12
N THR A 222 16.46 -5.69 6.80
CA THR A 222 17.55 -6.30 7.59
C THR A 222 17.62 -5.70 9.01
N VAL A 223 17.44 -4.39 9.16
CA VAL A 223 17.38 -3.73 10.48
C VAL A 223 16.20 -4.27 11.31
N LEU A 224 15.01 -4.39 10.73
CA LEU A 224 13.83 -4.97 11.39
C LEU A 224 14.09 -6.42 11.83
N THR A 225 14.67 -7.23 10.94
CA THR A 225 15.04 -8.63 11.21
C THR A 225 16.02 -8.73 12.39
N ASN A 226 17.04 -7.86 12.44
CA ASN A 226 18.00 -7.80 13.55
C ASN A 226 17.34 -7.43 14.89
N LYS A 227 16.24 -6.68 14.83
CA LYS A 227 15.40 -6.32 15.99
C LYS A 227 14.31 -7.34 16.29
N LYS A 228 14.35 -8.51 15.64
CA LYS A 228 13.41 -9.63 15.82
C LYS A 228 11.99 -9.30 15.36
N ARG A 229 11.87 -8.38 14.41
CA ARG A 229 10.66 -8.12 13.62
C ARG A 229 10.86 -8.70 12.23
N PHE A 230 10.44 -9.94 12.07
CA PHE A 230 10.55 -10.66 10.82
C PHE A 230 9.35 -10.26 9.95
N SER A 231 9.63 -9.60 8.84
CA SER A 231 8.62 -9.07 7.91
C SER A 231 9.20 -8.95 6.50
N ARG A 232 8.32 -8.72 5.53
CA ARG A 232 8.63 -8.43 4.13
C ARG A 232 8.12 -7.05 3.73
N ALA A 233 8.71 -6.48 2.68
CA ALA A 233 8.27 -5.23 2.08
C ALA A 233 7.65 -5.50 0.69
N LEU A 234 6.46 -4.95 0.48
CA LEU A 234 5.79 -4.82 -0.82
C LEU A 234 6.04 -3.40 -1.31
N THR A 235 6.63 -3.27 -2.49
CA THR A 235 6.88 -1.99 -3.17
C THR A 235 6.40 -2.09 -4.62
N ASN A 236 6.49 -1.01 -5.39
CA ASN A 236 6.18 -1.03 -6.82
C ASN A 236 7.24 -0.31 -7.66
N ALA A 237 7.46 -0.80 -8.87
CA ALA A 237 8.16 -0.04 -9.89
C ALA A 237 7.28 1.11 -10.41
N ARG A 238 7.90 2.05 -11.15
CA ARG A 238 7.17 3.13 -11.80
C ARG A 238 6.16 2.61 -12.82
N ASP A 239 5.08 3.34 -13.00
CA ASP A 239 4.17 3.15 -14.13
C ASP A 239 4.82 3.66 -15.45
N ALA A 240 4.20 3.32 -16.57
CA ALA A 240 4.51 3.93 -17.85
C ALA A 240 4.28 5.45 -17.80
N VAL A 241 5.07 6.21 -18.55
CA VAL A 241 4.90 7.67 -18.59
C VAL A 241 3.69 8.04 -19.45
N TRP A 242 2.79 8.84 -18.89
CA TRP A 242 1.52 9.24 -19.53
C TRP A 242 1.39 10.76 -19.63
N GLY A 243 1.10 11.25 -20.84
CA GLY A 243 0.83 12.66 -21.11
C GLY A 243 2.06 13.56 -20.97
N GLY A 244 1.95 14.79 -21.49
CA GLY A 244 2.92 15.87 -21.24
C GLY A 244 4.20 15.88 -22.09
N THR A 245 4.86 14.74 -22.38
CA THR A 245 5.97 14.67 -23.39
C THR A 245 6.42 13.25 -23.75
N SER A 246 5.92 12.20 -23.09
CA SER A 246 6.27 10.82 -23.41
C SER A 246 5.02 9.96 -23.53
N THR A 247 4.94 9.22 -24.64
CA THR A 247 3.96 8.16 -24.91
C THR A 247 4.73 6.83 -24.90
N GLU A 248 5.23 6.47 -23.73
CA GLU A 248 6.02 5.26 -23.56
C GLU A 248 5.19 4.03 -23.95
N THR A 249 5.65 3.26 -24.93
CA THR A 249 4.95 2.03 -25.32
C THR A 249 5.11 0.97 -24.23
N SER A 250 4.19 -0.01 -24.20
CA SER A 250 4.26 -1.12 -23.23
C SER A 250 5.61 -1.85 -23.25
N ALA A 251 6.18 -2.07 -24.45
CA ALA A 251 7.48 -2.72 -24.59
C ALA A 251 8.65 -1.85 -24.07
N GLN A 252 8.61 -0.53 -24.30
CA GLN A 252 9.64 0.40 -23.80
C GLN A 252 9.61 0.49 -22.28
N TRP A 253 8.41 0.60 -21.70
CA TRP A 253 8.23 0.62 -20.25
C TRP A 253 8.74 -0.66 -19.60
N GLN A 254 8.32 -1.83 -20.11
CA GLN A 254 8.78 -3.12 -19.62
C GLN A 254 10.31 -3.24 -19.67
N ALA A 255 10.91 -2.91 -20.82
CA ALA A 255 12.37 -2.96 -20.97
C ALA A 255 13.09 -2.02 -19.99
N SER A 256 12.54 -0.84 -19.72
CA SER A 256 13.13 0.11 -18.79
C SER A 256 13.12 -0.38 -17.35
N ILE A 257 11.99 -0.92 -16.85
CA ILE A 257 11.92 -1.40 -15.47
C ILE A 257 12.68 -2.72 -15.27
N ILE A 258 12.70 -3.59 -16.28
CA ILE A 258 13.54 -4.80 -16.26
C ILE A 258 15.02 -4.41 -16.19
N ALA A 259 15.45 -3.42 -16.98
CA ALA A 259 16.83 -2.97 -16.98
C ALA A 259 17.25 -2.35 -15.64
N ASP A 260 16.37 -1.56 -15.01
CA ASP A 260 16.64 -0.95 -13.70
C ASP A 260 16.84 -2.03 -12.61
N PHE A 261 15.96 -3.03 -12.57
CA PHE A 261 15.97 -4.08 -11.54
C PHE A 261 16.83 -5.31 -11.88
N ALA A 262 17.49 -5.35 -13.04
CA ALA A 262 18.21 -6.54 -13.52
C ALA A 262 19.22 -7.11 -12.51
N SER A 263 19.93 -6.22 -11.80
CA SER A 263 20.93 -6.60 -10.78
C SER A 263 20.39 -6.60 -9.35
N PHE A 264 19.15 -6.14 -9.13
CA PHE A 264 18.56 -6.09 -7.80
C PHE A 264 18.14 -7.49 -7.36
N GLN A 265 18.54 -7.86 -6.15
CA GLN A 265 18.22 -9.14 -5.54
C GLN A 265 17.91 -8.93 -4.06
N SER A 266 16.78 -9.44 -3.59
CA SER A 266 16.36 -9.38 -2.19
C SER A 266 15.38 -10.50 -1.86
N ASP A 267 15.67 -11.23 -0.78
CA ASP A 267 14.75 -12.21 -0.19
C ASP A 267 13.65 -11.53 0.66
N ARG A 268 13.75 -10.21 0.86
CA ARG A 268 12.93 -9.43 1.80
C ARG A 268 11.99 -8.42 1.10
N VAL A 269 12.24 -8.11 -0.16
CA VAL A 269 11.52 -7.10 -0.93
C VAL A 269 10.85 -7.74 -2.15
N SER A 270 9.55 -7.52 -2.30
CA SER A 270 8.79 -7.78 -3.51
C SER A 270 8.51 -6.45 -4.19
N VAL A 271 8.68 -6.42 -5.51
CA VAL A 271 8.42 -5.24 -6.33
C VAL A 271 7.33 -5.61 -7.32
N SER A 272 6.19 -4.94 -7.24
CA SER A 272 5.12 -5.12 -8.21
C SER A 272 5.34 -4.28 -9.46
N ALA A 273 4.85 -4.77 -10.60
CA ALA A 273 4.80 -3.99 -11.83
C ALA A 273 3.39 -4.01 -12.42
N GLY A 274 3.00 -2.89 -13.01
CA GLY A 274 1.68 -2.68 -13.59
C GLY A 274 0.75 -1.90 -12.66
N ASP A 275 0.16 -0.88 -13.24
CA ASP A 275 -0.84 -0.03 -12.60
C ASP A 275 -2.22 -0.29 -13.20
N TYR A 276 -3.22 -0.24 -12.33
CA TYR A 276 -4.59 -0.62 -12.61
C TYR A 276 -5.55 0.35 -11.93
N ASN A 277 -6.81 0.29 -12.30
CA ASN A 277 -7.83 1.14 -11.69
C ASN A 277 -8.29 0.54 -10.37
N VAL A 278 -8.07 1.28 -9.29
CA VAL A 278 -8.45 0.93 -7.93
C VAL A 278 -9.44 1.98 -7.41
N ILE A 279 -10.60 1.51 -6.94
CA ILE A 279 -11.65 2.40 -6.40
C ILE A 279 -11.20 2.93 -5.05
N SER A 280 -11.20 4.26 -4.88
CA SER A 280 -10.93 4.92 -3.62
C SER A 280 -12.05 4.63 -2.61
N PRO A 281 -11.72 4.22 -1.37
CA PRO A 281 -12.72 4.05 -0.32
C PRO A 281 -13.34 5.38 0.13
N TYR A 282 -12.71 6.52 -0.19
CA TYR A 282 -13.14 7.84 0.27
C TYR A 282 -14.07 8.54 -0.72
N THR A 283 -13.71 8.51 -2.00
CA THR A 283 -14.36 9.33 -3.03
C THR A 283 -15.08 8.51 -4.09
N GLN A 284 -14.94 7.18 -4.07
CA GLN A 284 -15.42 6.26 -5.13
C GLN A 284 -14.83 6.53 -6.53
N THR A 285 -13.84 7.42 -6.60
CA THR A 285 -13.02 7.68 -7.79
C THR A 285 -12.16 6.47 -8.11
N GLN A 286 -11.94 6.21 -9.39
CA GLN A 286 -11.10 5.09 -9.80
C GLN A 286 -9.66 5.59 -10.00
N TYR A 287 -8.82 5.57 -8.99
CA TYR A 287 -7.43 6.00 -9.19
C TYR A 287 -6.62 4.93 -9.93
N ARG A 288 -5.65 5.37 -10.74
CA ARG A 288 -4.64 4.48 -11.29
C ARG A 288 -3.60 4.23 -10.20
N ARG A 289 -3.41 2.97 -9.83
CA ARG A 289 -2.58 2.53 -8.68
C ARG A 289 -1.80 1.27 -8.99
N PRO A 290 -0.62 1.10 -8.39
CA PRO A 290 0.19 -0.09 -8.58
C PRO A 290 -0.46 -1.32 -7.94
N LEU A 291 -0.17 -2.48 -8.53
CA LEU A 291 -0.65 -3.77 -8.06
C LEU A 291 -0.28 -4.07 -6.59
N SER A 292 0.82 -3.51 -6.09
CA SER A 292 1.24 -3.65 -4.69
C SER A 292 0.13 -3.28 -3.69
N TRP A 293 -0.77 -2.36 -4.04
CA TRP A 293 -1.84 -1.90 -3.14
C TRP A 293 -2.85 -3.01 -2.88
N VAL A 294 -3.29 -3.65 -3.96
CA VAL A 294 -4.23 -4.75 -3.89
C VAL A 294 -3.56 -6.03 -3.41
N ALA A 295 -2.27 -6.23 -3.72
CA ALA A 295 -1.49 -7.32 -3.16
C ALA A 295 -1.37 -7.19 -1.63
N ALA A 296 -1.08 -6.00 -1.10
CA ALA A 296 -1.01 -5.76 0.34
C ALA A 296 -2.37 -5.92 1.04
N ALA A 297 -3.46 -5.50 0.39
CA ALA A 297 -4.81 -5.72 0.91
C ALA A 297 -5.18 -7.20 0.98
N ARG A 298 -4.80 -7.97 -0.04
CA ARG A 298 -5.00 -9.42 -0.05
C ARG A 298 -4.10 -10.12 0.96
N ASP A 299 -2.84 -9.69 1.07
CA ASP A 299 -1.87 -10.20 2.03
C ASP A 299 -2.37 -10.06 3.47
N ALA A 300 -3.02 -8.93 3.79
CA ALA A 300 -3.67 -8.71 5.07
C ALA A 300 -4.82 -9.71 5.38
N GLN A 301 -5.42 -10.32 4.36
CA GLN A 301 -6.53 -11.27 4.49
C GLN A 301 -6.07 -12.73 4.53
N THR A 302 -4.88 -13.03 4.00
CA THR A 302 -4.38 -14.40 3.83
C THR A 302 -3.52 -14.85 5.00
N LEU A 303 -3.77 -16.04 5.53
CA LEU A 303 -2.95 -16.59 6.62
C LEU A 303 -1.49 -16.82 6.18
N VAL A 304 -0.59 -16.93 7.16
CA VAL A 304 0.81 -17.29 6.90
C VAL A 304 0.86 -18.62 6.15
N GLY A 305 1.57 -18.64 5.01
CA GLY A 305 1.70 -19.82 4.16
C GLY A 305 0.57 -20.02 3.13
N GLN A 306 -0.45 -19.16 3.12
CA GLN A 306 -1.43 -19.11 2.04
C GLN A 306 -0.94 -18.17 0.95
N ASP A 307 -0.97 -18.64 -0.31
CA ASP A 307 -0.54 -17.81 -1.43
C ASP A 307 -1.60 -16.78 -1.84
N ILE A 308 -1.20 -15.51 -1.90
CA ILE A 308 -2.03 -14.41 -2.43
C ILE A 308 -2.34 -14.56 -3.92
N SER A 309 -1.58 -15.40 -4.64
CA SER A 309 -1.82 -15.78 -6.04
C SER A 309 -2.88 -16.89 -6.20
N ALA A 310 -3.28 -17.55 -5.11
CA ALA A 310 -4.17 -18.71 -5.19
C ALA A 310 -5.51 -18.33 -5.85
N VAL A 311 -5.82 -18.99 -6.97
CA VAL A 311 -7.07 -18.78 -7.75
C VAL A 311 -8.32 -18.98 -6.89
N ALA A 312 -8.24 -19.85 -5.87
CA ALA A 312 -9.31 -20.10 -4.91
C ALA A 312 -9.71 -18.88 -4.08
N LEU A 313 -8.85 -17.87 -3.96
CA LEU A 313 -9.17 -16.58 -3.34
C LEU A 313 -10.11 -15.72 -4.21
N GLY A 314 -10.35 -16.13 -5.45
CA GLY A 314 -11.11 -15.38 -6.43
C GLY A 314 -10.32 -14.22 -7.04
N SER A 315 -10.92 -13.59 -8.04
CA SER A 315 -10.32 -12.44 -8.72
C SER A 315 -10.23 -11.23 -7.79
N ILE A 316 -9.28 -10.34 -8.11
CA ILE A 316 -9.10 -9.07 -7.41
C ILE A 316 -10.22 -8.14 -7.88
N LYS A 317 -11.33 -8.15 -7.15
CA LYS A 317 -12.54 -7.37 -7.48
C LYS A 317 -12.29 -5.87 -7.60
N ALA A 318 -11.26 -5.37 -6.93
CA ALA A 318 -10.91 -3.95 -6.92
C ALA A 318 -10.14 -3.50 -8.16
N LEU A 319 -9.59 -4.42 -8.96
CA LEU A 319 -8.98 -4.07 -10.25
C LEU A 319 -10.07 -3.99 -11.30
N ALA A 320 -10.57 -2.78 -11.55
CA ALA A 320 -11.50 -2.54 -12.63
C ALA A 320 -10.74 -2.48 -13.96
N GLN A 321 -11.17 -3.23 -14.97
CA GLN A 321 -10.88 -2.84 -16.35
C GLN A 321 -11.87 -1.76 -16.77
N PRO A 322 -11.42 -0.67 -17.40
CA PRO A 322 -12.33 0.35 -17.88
C PRO A 322 -13.19 -0.24 -19.01
N THR A 323 -14.51 -0.02 -18.95
CA THR A 323 -15.45 -0.50 -19.98
C THR A 323 -15.22 0.18 -21.35
N ILE A 324 -14.55 1.32 -21.34
CA ILE A 324 -14.12 2.09 -22.51
C ILE A 324 -12.60 2.21 -22.43
N ALA A 325 -11.89 1.99 -23.53
CA ALA A 325 -10.44 2.16 -23.58
C ALA A 325 -10.06 3.60 -23.21
N ASP A 326 -9.31 3.75 -22.11
CA ASP A 326 -8.85 5.05 -21.58
C ASP A 326 -7.40 5.37 -22.02
N GLY A 327 -6.80 4.50 -22.83
CA GLY A 327 -5.46 4.69 -23.38
C GLY A 327 -4.32 4.27 -22.46
N PHE A 328 -4.61 3.78 -21.24
CA PHE A 328 -3.58 3.30 -20.32
C PHE A 328 -3.13 1.86 -20.63
N ILE A 329 -1.91 1.52 -20.21
CA ILE A 329 -1.40 0.14 -20.23
C ILE A 329 -1.96 -0.59 -19.02
N TYR A 330 -2.72 -1.65 -19.27
CA TYR A 330 -3.05 -2.66 -18.28
C TYR A 330 -2.26 -3.91 -18.62
N TYR A 331 -1.19 -4.14 -17.85
CA TYR A 331 -0.29 -5.26 -18.10
C TYR A 331 -1.00 -6.59 -17.80
N ASP A 332 -0.90 -7.53 -18.72
CA ASP A 332 -1.41 -8.89 -18.57
C ASP A 332 -0.25 -9.87 -18.76
N ALA A 333 0.15 -10.53 -17.67
CA ALA A 333 1.26 -11.46 -17.69
C ALA A 333 0.97 -12.73 -18.51
N GLU A 334 -0.31 -13.12 -18.64
CA GLU A 334 -0.70 -14.28 -19.47
C GLU A 334 -0.44 -13.99 -20.96
N ALA A 335 -0.76 -12.77 -21.40
CA ALA A 335 -0.48 -12.33 -22.76
C ALA A 335 1.01 -12.05 -23.01
N THR A 336 1.71 -11.52 -22.01
CA THR A 336 3.12 -11.13 -22.11
C THR A 336 3.87 -11.44 -20.81
N PRO A 337 4.64 -12.53 -20.67
CA PRO A 337 5.17 -12.98 -19.37
C PRO A 337 6.49 -12.31 -18.94
N ALA A 338 6.94 -11.26 -19.63
CA ALA A 338 8.29 -10.70 -19.48
C ALA A 338 8.59 -10.16 -18.07
N LEU A 339 7.64 -9.49 -17.42
CA LEU A 339 7.83 -8.94 -16.08
C LEU A 339 7.77 -10.01 -14.99
N ASP A 340 6.89 -11.00 -15.10
CA ASP A 340 6.88 -12.16 -14.19
C ASP A 340 8.20 -12.95 -14.29
N SER A 341 8.68 -13.17 -15.52
CA SER A 341 10.00 -13.79 -15.77
C SER A 341 11.17 -12.98 -15.18
N ALA A 342 11.01 -11.67 -15.08
CA ALA A 342 11.94 -10.76 -14.43
C ALA A 342 11.73 -10.63 -12.90
N ARG A 343 10.91 -11.50 -12.31
CA ARG A 343 10.61 -11.61 -10.86
C ARG A 343 9.76 -10.49 -10.28
N PHE A 344 9.09 -9.68 -11.12
CA PHE A 344 8.10 -8.73 -10.61
C PHE A 344 6.84 -9.48 -10.14
N LEU A 345 6.16 -8.92 -9.14
CA LEU A 345 4.79 -9.30 -8.81
C LEU A 345 3.85 -8.66 -9.83
N THR A 346 3.15 -9.48 -10.62
CA THR A 346 2.30 -9.04 -11.73
C THR A 346 0.88 -9.57 -11.62
N ALA A 347 -0.04 -9.06 -12.44
CA ALA A 347 -1.38 -9.60 -12.59
C ALA A 347 -1.59 -10.21 -13.98
N GLN A 348 -2.58 -11.09 -14.06
CA GLN A 348 -2.96 -11.80 -15.26
C GLN A 348 -4.47 -11.99 -15.36
N LEU A 349 -4.95 -12.16 -16.59
CA LEU A 349 -6.28 -12.70 -16.87
C LEU A 349 -6.19 -14.20 -17.11
N LEU A 350 -7.06 -14.98 -16.47
CA LEU A 350 -7.09 -16.42 -16.62
C LEU A 350 -8.22 -16.85 -17.57
N PHE A 351 -7.91 -17.70 -18.54
CA PHE A 351 -8.92 -18.20 -19.49
C PHE A 351 -10.07 -18.91 -18.75
N GLY A 352 -11.30 -18.49 -19.03
CA GLY A 352 -12.51 -19.05 -18.42
C GLY A 352 -12.83 -18.55 -17.01
N LEU A 353 -12.03 -17.63 -16.45
CA LEU A 353 -12.30 -17.02 -15.14
C LEU A 353 -12.47 -15.49 -15.27
N PRO A 354 -13.43 -14.87 -14.55
CA PRO A 354 -13.66 -13.45 -14.64
C PRO A 354 -12.70 -12.63 -13.76
N GLY A 355 -12.12 -11.57 -14.33
CA GLY A 355 -11.33 -10.57 -13.62
C GLY A 355 -9.85 -10.91 -13.48
N TRP A 356 -9.13 -10.04 -12.77
CA TRP A 356 -7.68 -10.14 -12.61
C TRP A 356 -7.27 -11.06 -11.46
N TYR A 357 -6.16 -11.75 -11.65
CA TYR A 357 -5.50 -12.59 -10.64
C TYR A 357 -4.05 -12.17 -10.50
N ILE A 358 -3.45 -12.33 -9.31
CA ILE A 358 -2.00 -12.18 -9.15
C ILE A 358 -1.35 -13.38 -9.85
N THR A 359 -0.35 -13.14 -10.69
CA THR A 359 0.35 -14.19 -11.45
C THR A 359 1.09 -15.12 -10.50
N ASN A 360 2.08 -14.56 -9.81
CA ASN A 360 2.85 -15.19 -8.76
C ASN A 360 3.13 -14.14 -7.68
N SER A 361 3.24 -14.57 -6.43
CA SER A 361 3.60 -13.71 -5.31
C SER A 361 5.13 -13.50 -5.23
N ASN A 362 5.73 -13.15 -6.37
CA ASN A 362 7.18 -13.10 -6.53
C ASN A 362 7.84 -12.12 -5.57
N MET A 363 8.95 -12.57 -5.00
CA MET A 363 9.96 -11.74 -4.37
C MET A 363 11.04 -11.41 -5.40
N MET A 364 11.81 -10.33 -5.20
CA MET A 364 13.00 -10.04 -6.01
C MET A 364 14.18 -10.95 -5.67
N ALA A 365 13.92 -12.18 -5.26
CA ALA A 365 14.90 -13.08 -4.67
C ALA A 365 15.96 -13.52 -5.70
N ALA A 366 17.16 -13.83 -5.22
CA ALA A 366 18.25 -14.32 -6.07
C ALA A 366 17.86 -15.64 -6.77
N PRO A 367 18.23 -15.87 -8.04
CA PRO A 367 17.98 -17.16 -8.69
C PRO A 367 18.59 -18.32 -7.88
N GLY A 368 17.77 -19.34 -7.58
CA GLY A 368 18.18 -20.53 -6.83
C GLY A 368 17.98 -20.47 -5.30
N THR A 369 17.48 -19.35 -4.76
CA THR A 369 17.04 -19.27 -3.36
C THR A 369 15.67 -19.91 -3.14
N ASP A 370 15.35 -20.31 -1.91
CA ASP A 370 14.02 -20.81 -1.53
C ASP A 370 13.02 -19.68 -1.23
N PHE A 371 13.48 -18.42 -1.22
CA PHE A 371 12.68 -17.23 -0.91
C PHE A 371 12.00 -16.60 -2.14
N THR A 372 11.71 -17.39 -3.18
CA THR A 372 11.19 -16.89 -4.47
C THR A 372 9.77 -16.31 -4.39
N ILE A 373 8.92 -16.84 -3.50
CA ILE A 373 7.54 -16.38 -3.33
C ILE A 373 7.25 -15.98 -1.88
N LEU A 374 6.31 -15.05 -1.72
CA LEU A 374 5.93 -14.46 -0.44
C LEU A 374 5.51 -15.49 0.62
N PRO A 375 4.71 -16.54 0.33
CA PRO A 375 4.28 -17.49 1.36
C PRO A 375 5.44 -18.28 1.99
N TYR A 376 6.46 -18.65 1.20
CA TYR A 376 7.65 -19.34 1.73
C TYR A 376 8.41 -18.43 2.68
N CYS A 377 8.52 -17.15 2.33
CA CYS A 377 9.13 -16.14 3.16
C CYS A 377 8.39 -15.95 4.50
N GLU A 378 7.06 -15.88 4.46
CA GLU A 378 6.22 -15.67 5.64
C GLU A 378 6.27 -16.83 6.62
N VAL A 379 6.28 -18.08 6.12
CA VAL A 379 6.42 -19.27 6.97
C VAL A 379 7.74 -19.25 7.73
N VAL A 380 8.83 -18.86 7.06
CA VAL A 380 10.15 -18.74 7.70
C VAL A 380 10.17 -17.60 8.71
N ASP A 381 9.56 -16.45 8.41
CA ASP A 381 9.46 -15.34 9.33
C ASP A 381 8.68 -15.69 10.60
N GLU A 382 7.55 -16.39 10.47
CA GLU A 382 6.74 -16.85 11.59
C GLU A 382 7.48 -17.91 12.44
N ALA A 383 8.20 -18.83 11.79
CA ALA A 383 9.05 -19.79 12.48
C ALA A 383 10.16 -19.10 13.29
N CYS A 384 10.82 -18.09 12.72
CA CYS A 384 11.85 -17.29 13.39
C CYS A 384 11.27 -16.53 14.59
N TYR A 385 10.09 -15.93 14.42
CA TYR A 385 9.39 -15.21 15.48
C TYR A 385 9.01 -16.13 16.64
N THR A 386 8.41 -17.28 16.33
CA THR A 386 8.01 -18.29 17.31
C THR A 386 9.22 -18.82 18.09
N ALA A 387 10.33 -19.14 17.42
CA ALA A 387 11.55 -19.58 18.07
C ALA A 387 12.12 -18.54 19.04
N TYR A 388 12.08 -17.26 18.67
CA TYR A 388 12.50 -16.15 19.52
C TYR A 388 11.63 -16.02 20.77
N LEU A 389 10.30 -16.12 20.64
CA LEU A 389 9.38 -16.08 21.77
C LEU A 389 9.61 -17.23 22.74
N HIS A 390 9.80 -18.46 22.23
CA HIS A 390 10.14 -19.61 23.06
C HIS A 390 11.44 -19.40 23.84
N GLN A 391 12.50 -18.89 23.19
CA GLN A 391 13.77 -18.61 23.85
C GLN A 391 13.60 -17.61 25.02
N ARG A 392 12.77 -16.59 24.88
CA ARG A 392 12.49 -15.64 25.98
C ARG A 392 11.61 -16.24 27.06
N GLY A 393 10.62 -17.05 26.70
CA GLY A 393 9.77 -17.77 27.64
C GLY A 393 10.55 -18.74 28.53
N GLU A 394 11.55 -19.43 27.99
CA GLU A 394 12.41 -20.33 28.76
C GLU A 394 13.35 -19.60 29.73
N ARG A 395 13.80 -18.38 29.41
CA ARG A 395 14.60 -17.56 30.36
C ARG A 395 13.82 -17.15 31.61
N HIS A 396 12.49 -17.04 31.53
CA HIS A 396 11.63 -16.71 32.67
C HIS A 396 11.13 -17.93 33.45
N ARG A 397 11.31 -19.15 32.92
CA ARG A 397 11.17 -20.35 33.74
C ARG A 397 12.40 -20.41 34.63
N HIS A 398 12.22 -20.10 35.91
CA HIS A 398 13.23 -20.38 36.94
C HIS A 398 13.88 -21.75 36.68
N PRO A 399 15.21 -21.90 36.87
CA PRO A 399 15.82 -23.22 36.80
C PRO A 399 15.04 -24.10 37.78
N ARG A 400 14.29 -25.06 37.24
CA ARG A 400 13.66 -26.07 38.08
C ARG A 400 14.82 -26.71 38.82
N LYS A 401 14.92 -26.45 40.13
CA LYS A 401 15.90 -27.12 41.00
C LYS A 401 15.87 -28.60 40.60
N PRO A 402 17.02 -29.24 40.33
CA PRO A 402 17.03 -30.65 40.02
C PRO A 402 16.25 -31.34 41.14
N ARG A 403 15.14 -32.00 40.79
CA ARG A 403 14.40 -32.81 41.76
C ARG A 403 15.43 -33.75 42.34
N ALA A 404 15.77 -33.56 43.62
CA ALA A 404 16.60 -34.49 44.36
C ALA A 404 16.04 -35.89 44.05
N ARG A 405 16.86 -36.73 43.42
CA ARG A 405 16.54 -38.14 43.26
C ARG A 405 16.23 -38.62 44.67
N ARG A 406 14.95 -38.88 44.97
CA ARG A 406 14.58 -39.61 46.18
C ARG A 406 15.35 -40.91 46.07
N GLY A 407 16.35 -41.06 46.95
CA GLY A 407 17.12 -42.28 47.05
C GLY A 407 16.14 -43.43 47.17
N LEU A 408 16.25 -44.40 46.26
CA LEU A 408 15.76 -45.74 46.55
C LEU A 408 16.50 -46.17 47.82
N ILE A 409 15.81 -46.14 48.96
CA ILE A 409 16.18 -46.93 50.12
C ILE A 409 15.84 -48.38 49.73
N GLY A 410 16.74 -48.99 48.96
CA GLY A 410 16.77 -50.42 48.76
C GLY A 410 17.37 -51.04 50.00
N ALA A 411 16.52 -51.58 50.87
CA ALA A 411 16.94 -52.46 51.94
C ALA A 411 17.63 -53.70 51.33
N ARG A 412 18.96 -53.73 51.37
CA ARG A 412 19.76 -54.96 51.27
C ARG A 412 20.57 -55.08 52.56
N TYR A 413 19.98 -55.72 53.56
CA TYR A 413 20.75 -56.32 54.63
C TYR A 413 21.23 -57.69 54.14
N GLY A 414 22.53 -57.80 53.90
CA GLY A 414 23.22 -59.04 53.60
C GLY A 414 24.52 -59.10 54.38
N CYS A 415 24.64 -60.16 55.18
CA CYS A 415 25.86 -60.70 55.81
C CYS A 415 26.29 -60.12 57.16
N HIS A 416 25.95 -60.82 58.24
CA HIS A 416 26.96 -61.51 59.06
C HIS A 416 26.31 -62.53 60.03
N LEU A 417 26.60 -63.81 59.80
CA LEU A 417 26.58 -64.84 60.85
C LEU A 417 27.87 -64.69 61.68
N PRO A 418 27.80 -64.96 62.99
CA PRO A 418 28.49 -66.15 63.46
C PRO A 418 27.68 -66.98 64.47
N ALA A 419 28.09 -68.24 64.56
CA ALA A 419 27.53 -69.35 65.32
C ALA A 419 27.44 -69.16 66.85
N ARG A 420 26.47 -69.83 67.50
CA ARG A 420 26.67 -70.92 68.49
C ARG A 420 25.42 -71.19 69.35
N GLN A 421 25.17 -72.49 69.58
CA GLN A 421 24.60 -73.15 70.79
C GLN A 421 23.15 -72.78 71.18
N ARG A 422 22.19 -73.69 71.41
CA ARG A 422 22.12 -75.13 71.72
C ARG A 422 20.83 -75.70 71.12
#